data_AF-A0A1X1WMR8-F1
#
_entry.id   AF-A0A1X1WMR8-F1
#
_cell.length_a   1.000
_cell.length_b   1.000
_cell.length_c   1.000
_cell.angle_alpha   90.00
_cell.angle_beta   90.00
_cell.angle_gamma   90.00
#
_symmetry.space_group_name_H-M   'P 1'
#
loop_
_entity.id
_entity.type
_entity.pdbx_description
1 polymer ?
#
loop_
_entity_poly.entity_id
_entity_poly.type
_entity_poly.pdbx_seq_one_letter_code
_entity_poly.pdbx_strand_id
1 'polypeptide(L)'
;MSASPDTAWLKLFHIGAHGGDVDLRPELADLGLDAVHGVCDRVWEYSRSDFEPDPFADLRTSQWRETCALAGSMAESLMICAATMVEVVWHAKLIEHERQRPGMALAQRFLADTVCDTAVSIGHRLVNLVVRVARTDPMVRDALGGIRGLKKLGATYQPFVTNDAGAWLSLREDTLVSLRSNLPAIHQPAVDRLEQLRTSAEWSAVMDIRGENAHRWRKEHEAVRGVDAQSGFAENTYDYAGNPNGIRVSAIARRHVASDGLTARTTDVARRAIAVIATALDATVADTLQNLATLTGGRMSLQIDDQGRGRMTQRLM
;
A
#
# COMPACT_ATOMS: atom_id res chain seq x y z
N MET A 1 -0.17 38.54 -5.85
CA MET A 1 0.65 37.34 -5.65
C MET A 1 -0.09 36.45 -4.67
N SER A 2 -0.83 35.45 -5.16
CA SER A 2 -1.50 34.48 -4.30
C SER A 2 -0.42 33.66 -3.60
N ALA A 3 -0.44 33.62 -2.27
CA ALA A 3 0.39 32.70 -1.51
C ALA A 3 0.20 31.29 -2.09
N SER A 4 1.30 30.65 -2.50
CA SER A 4 1.29 29.21 -2.76
C SER A 4 0.68 28.54 -1.53
N PRO A 5 -0.36 27.70 -1.66
CA PRO A 5 -0.92 27.03 -0.51
C PRO A 5 0.21 26.20 0.11
N ASP A 6 0.63 26.57 1.32
CA ASP A 6 1.61 25.84 2.13
C ASP A 6 0.96 24.52 2.56
N THR A 7 0.94 23.60 1.61
CA THR A 7 0.11 22.42 1.68
C THR A 7 0.87 21.41 2.50
N ALA A 8 0.37 21.04 3.69
CA ALA A 8 1.12 20.20 4.63
C ALA A 8 1.68 18.89 4.03
N TRP A 9 1.04 18.33 2.99
CA TRP A 9 1.56 17.15 2.29
C TRP A 9 2.76 17.43 1.37
N LEU A 10 2.95 18.66 0.88
CA LEU A 10 4.18 19.05 0.17
C LEU A 10 5.41 18.88 1.08
N LYS A 11 5.23 18.96 2.41
CA LYS A 11 6.29 18.71 3.39
C LYS A 11 6.65 17.22 3.47
N LEU A 12 5.75 16.32 3.07
CA LEU A 12 5.99 14.87 3.01
C LEU A 12 6.96 14.50 1.88
N PHE A 13 7.05 15.32 0.81
CA PHE A 13 8.05 15.15 -0.26
C PHE A 13 9.49 15.15 0.24
N HIS A 14 9.72 15.70 1.44
CA HIS A 14 11.05 15.92 2.00
C HIS A 14 11.23 15.24 3.37
N ILE A 15 10.42 14.24 3.73
CA ILE A 15 10.67 13.49 4.96
C ILE A 15 12.00 12.74 4.82
N GLY A 16 12.98 13.11 5.63
CA GLY A 16 14.33 12.54 5.67
C GLY A 16 15.36 13.39 4.94
N ALA A 17 15.01 13.89 3.75
CA ALA A 17 15.91 14.69 2.94
C ALA A 17 15.89 16.12 3.46
N HIS A 18 16.90 16.49 4.26
CA HIS A 18 17.10 17.86 4.70
C HIS A 18 16.85 18.83 3.53
N GLY A 19 15.90 19.76 3.70
CA GLY A 19 15.57 20.73 2.67
C GLY A 19 16.82 21.51 2.24
N GLY A 20 17.16 21.43 0.95
CA GLY A 20 18.39 22.00 0.41
C GLY A 20 18.95 21.18 -0.75
N ASP A 21 19.96 21.73 -1.41
CA ASP A 21 20.87 20.98 -2.28
C ASP A 21 21.81 20.18 -1.38
N VAL A 22 21.72 18.85 -1.45
CA VAL A 22 22.54 17.96 -0.63
C VAL A 22 23.21 16.97 -1.56
N ASP A 23 24.54 16.93 -1.49
CA ASP A 23 25.37 16.13 -2.38
C ASP A 23 24.84 14.70 -2.57
N LEU A 24 24.84 14.24 -3.82
CA LEU A 24 24.51 12.87 -4.25
C LEU A 24 23.05 12.44 -4.02
N ARG A 25 22.14 13.33 -3.59
CA ARG A 25 20.71 12.99 -3.48
C ARG A 25 20.13 12.68 -4.87
N PRO A 26 19.43 11.55 -5.06
CA PRO A 26 18.72 11.28 -6.30
C PRO A 26 17.48 12.18 -6.41
N GLU A 27 17.16 12.59 -7.63
CA GLU A 27 15.89 13.25 -7.93
C GLU A 27 14.77 12.20 -8.05
N LEU A 28 13.52 12.62 -7.88
CA LEU A 28 12.36 11.72 -7.97
C LEU A 28 12.27 11.03 -9.34
N ALA A 29 12.60 11.77 -10.41
CA ALA A 29 12.62 11.26 -11.77
C ALA A 29 13.68 10.16 -11.96
N ASP A 30 14.83 10.25 -11.28
CA ASP A 30 15.88 9.22 -11.34
C ASP A 30 15.38 7.87 -10.81
N LEU A 31 14.38 7.90 -9.92
CA LEU A 31 13.81 6.74 -9.27
C LEU A 31 12.47 6.30 -9.88
N GLY A 32 11.92 7.05 -10.84
CA GLY A 32 10.58 6.86 -11.38
C GLY A 32 9.46 7.11 -10.36
N LEU A 33 9.71 7.95 -9.36
CA LEU A 33 8.76 8.28 -8.28
C LEU A 33 7.91 9.52 -8.59
N ASP A 34 8.22 10.24 -9.66
CA ASP A 34 7.42 11.35 -10.19
C ASP A 34 5.98 10.93 -10.54
N ALA A 35 5.82 9.78 -11.20
CA ALA A 35 4.51 9.21 -11.50
C ALA A 35 3.72 8.85 -10.24
N VAL A 36 4.41 8.36 -9.20
CA VAL A 36 3.82 8.03 -7.89
C VAL A 36 3.31 9.29 -7.21
N HIS A 37 4.06 10.40 -7.30
CA HIS A 37 3.65 11.68 -6.75
C HIS A 37 2.39 12.22 -7.44
N GLY A 38 2.34 12.15 -8.78
CA GLY A 38 1.13 12.54 -9.52
C GLY A 38 -0.11 11.73 -9.14
N VAL A 39 0.04 10.42 -8.88
CA VAL A 39 -1.04 9.59 -8.30
C VAL A 39 -1.47 10.13 -6.95
N CYS A 40 -0.50 10.39 -6.06
CA CYS A 40 -0.82 10.87 -4.73
C CYS A 40 -1.58 12.20 -4.76
N ASP A 41 -1.19 13.13 -5.63
CA ASP A 41 -1.88 14.42 -5.80
C ASP A 41 -3.36 14.24 -6.15
N ARG A 42 -3.67 13.35 -7.11
CA ARG A 42 -5.05 13.02 -7.48
C ARG A 42 -5.83 12.38 -6.34
N VAL A 43 -5.20 11.44 -5.62
CA VAL A 43 -5.84 10.75 -4.50
C VAL A 43 -6.06 11.71 -3.32
N TRP A 44 -5.15 12.67 -3.10
CA TRP A 44 -5.32 13.73 -2.12
C TRP A 44 -6.49 14.64 -2.46
N GLU A 45 -6.67 14.97 -3.73
CA GLU A 45 -7.81 15.78 -4.16
C GLU A 45 -9.14 15.05 -3.92
N TYR A 46 -9.20 13.73 -4.18
CA TYR A 46 -10.34 12.90 -3.77
C TYR A 46 -10.55 12.97 -2.25
N SER A 47 -9.49 12.79 -1.47
CA SER A 47 -9.55 12.83 -0.01
C SER A 47 -10.05 14.17 0.53
N ARG A 48 -9.61 15.28 -0.07
CA ARG A 48 -9.94 16.65 0.35
C ARG A 48 -11.29 17.14 -0.10
N SER A 49 -11.87 16.47 -1.09
CA SER A 49 -13.25 16.73 -1.47
C SER A 49 -14.22 16.46 -0.30
N ASP A 50 -13.82 15.60 0.66
CA ASP A 50 -14.48 15.38 1.96
C ASP A 50 -16.01 15.39 1.89
N PHE A 51 -16.55 14.65 0.93
CA PHE A 51 -17.91 14.86 0.48
C PHE A 51 -18.91 13.92 1.17
N GLU A 52 -20.16 14.37 1.27
CA GLU A 52 -21.32 13.59 1.67
C GLU A 52 -22.49 13.93 0.72
N PRO A 53 -22.95 12.99 -0.12
CA PRO A 53 -24.04 13.21 -1.05
C PRO A 53 -25.42 13.40 -0.40
N ASP A 54 -25.64 12.91 0.82
CA ASP A 54 -26.88 13.12 1.58
C ASP A 54 -26.76 14.33 2.52
N PRO A 55 -27.45 15.46 2.24
CA PRO A 55 -27.36 16.66 3.08
C PRO A 55 -27.90 16.47 4.51
N PHE A 56 -28.60 15.37 4.78
CA PHE A 56 -29.16 15.05 6.09
C PHE A 56 -28.34 14.01 6.87
N ALA A 57 -27.27 13.46 6.28
CA ALA A 57 -26.43 12.47 6.96
C ALA A 57 -25.56 13.12 8.04
N ASP A 58 -25.39 12.42 9.18
CA ASP A 58 -24.43 12.83 10.21
C ASP A 58 -23.01 12.62 9.68
N LEU A 59 -22.31 13.72 9.43
CA LEU A 59 -20.95 13.75 8.91
C LEU A 59 -19.95 12.99 9.79
N ARG A 60 -20.22 12.81 11.09
CA ARG A 60 -19.35 12.02 12.00
C ARG A 60 -19.40 10.53 11.73
N THR A 61 -20.47 10.07 11.08
CA THR A 61 -20.70 8.66 10.74
C THR A 61 -20.84 8.42 9.24
N SER A 62 -20.50 9.42 8.42
CA SER A 62 -20.56 9.35 6.97
C SER A 62 -19.56 8.32 6.43
N GLN A 63 -20.07 7.32 5.71
CA GLN A 63 -19.22 6.35 5.01
C GLN A 63 -18.55 6.97 3.78
N TRP A 64 -19.19 7.94 3.11
CA TRP A 64 -18.56 8.64 1.99
C TRP A 64 -17.33 9.42 2.44
N ARG A 65 -17.43 10.16 3.55
CA ARG A 65 -16.28 10.83 4.16
C ARG A 65 -15.21 9.85 4.65
N GLU A 66 -15.61 8.67 5.13
CA GLU A 66 -14.66 7.61 5.48
C GLU A 66 -13.85 7.13 4.27
N THR A 67 -14.47 6.98 3.09
CA THR A 67 -13.73 6.64 1.86
C THR A 67 -12.70 7.71 1.51
N CYS A 68 -13.03 9.00 1.71
CA CYS A 68 -12.13 10.13 1.51
C CYS A 68 -10.94 10.08 2.48
N ALA A 69 -11.20 9.77 3.76
CA ALA A 69 -10.15 9.60 4.77
C ALA A 69 -9.24 8.40 4.47
N LEU A 70 -9.80 7.25 4.05
CA LEU A 70 -9.01 6.08 3.65
C LEU A 70 -8.11 6.37 2.45
N ALA A 71 -8.64 7.06 1.44
CA ALA A 71 -7.87 7.48 0.28
C ALA A 71 -6.69 8.38 0.68
N GLY A 72 -6.94 9.40 1.51
CA GLY A 72 -5.88 10.30 2.01
C GLY A 72 -4.83 9.57 2.82
N SER A 73 -5.25 8.64 3.70
CA SER A 73 -4.35 7.81 4.48
C SER A 73 -3.43 6.95 3.61
N MET A 74 -3.96 6.40 2.50
CA MET A 74 -3.16 5.63 1.54
C MET A 74 -2.20 6.52 0.74
N ALA A 75 -2.65 7.69 0.27
CA ALA A 75 -1.80 8.66 -0.43
C ALA A 75 -0.64 9.13 0.46
N GLU A 76 -0.93 9.44 1.73
CA GLU A 76 0.09 9.82 2.72
C GLU A 76 1.11 8.71 2.93
N SER A 77 0.66 7.48 3.13
CA SER A 77 1.56 6.33 3.29
C SER A 77 2.41 6.07 2.05
N LEU A 78 1.83 6.21 0.85
CA LEU A 78 2.51 6.02 -0.41
C LEU A 78 3.57 7.10 -0.64
N MET A 79 3.27 8.35 -0.29
CA MET A 79 4.20 9.47 -0.34
C MET A 79 5.38 9.25 0.63
N ILE A 80 5.09 8.81 1.85
CA ILE A 80 6.13 8.46 2.82
C ILE A 80 7.00 7.32 2.30
N CYS A 81 6.42 6.31 1.64
CA CYS A 81 7.20 5.27 0.98
C CYS A 81 8.13 5.83 -0.10
N ALA A 82 7.64 6.72 -0.96
CA ALA A 82 8.43 7.35 -2.01
C ALA A 82 9.59 8.17 -1.43
N ALA A 83 9.32 9.03 -0.44
CA ALA A 83 10.35 9.80 0.25
C ALA A 83 11.39 8.89 0.94
N THR A 84 10.92 7.81 1.59
CA THR A 84 11.82 6.82 2.21
C THR A 84 12.72 6.15 1.18
N MET A 85 12.25 5.90 -0.05
CA MET A 85 13.08 5.33 -1.10
C MET A 85 14.15 6.30 -1.62
N VAL A 86 13.87 7.60 -1.63
CA VAL A 86 14.89 8.63 -1.90
C VAL A 86 16.01 8.52 -0.87
N GLU A 87 15.67 8.40 0.42
CA GLU A 87 16.65 8.20 1.50
C GLU A 87 17.47 6.92 1.33
N VAL A 88 16.81 5.80 1.04
CA VAL A 88 17.49 4.51 0.83
C VAL A 88 18.54 4.60 -0.28
N VAL A 89 18.17 5.17 -1.43
CA VAL A 89 19.08 5.27 -2.57
C VAL A 89 20.15 6.35 -2.34
N TRP A 90 19.82 7.44 -1.66
CA TRP A 90 20.79 8.46 -1.29
C TRP A 90 21.87 7.91 -0.36
N HIS A 91 21.46 7.20 0.70
CA HIS A 91 22.39 6.49 1.57
C HIS A 91 23.26 5.49 0.79
N ALA A 92 22.71 4.77 -0.20
CA ALA A 92 23.48 3.85 -1.03
C ALA A 92 24.59 4.58 -1.81
N LYS A 93 24.26 5.71 -2.45
CA LYS A 93 25.23 6.56 -3.15
C LYS A 93 26.30 7.11 -2.20
N LEU A 94 25.93 7.55 -1.01
CA LEU A 94 26.88 8.06 -0.01
C LEU A 94 27.87 6.98 0.47
N ILE A 95 27.43 5.73 0.61
CA ILE A 95 28.33 4.62 0.94
C ILE A 95 29.27 4.32 -0.23
N GLU A 96 28.75 4.25 -1.46
CA GLU A 96 29.55 4.01 -2.67
C GLU A 96 30.66 5.06 -2.87
N HIS A 97 30.38 6.31 -2.51
CA HIS A 97 31.33 7.43 -2.58
C HIS A 97 32.17 7.59 -1.30
N GLU A 98 32.18 6.60 -0.41
CA GLU A 98 32.93 6.60 0.86
C GLU A 98 32.61 7.79 1.79
N ARG A 99 31.45 8.44 1.60
CA ARG A 99 30.94 9.55 2.43
C ARG A 99 30.21 9.05 3.68
N GLN A 100 29.80 7.78 3.69
CA GLN A 100 29.25 7.07 4.85
C GLN A 100 29.92 5.72 5.04
N ARG A 101 29.91 5.23 6.28
CA ARG A 101 30.49 3.91 6.61
C ARG A 101 29.62 2.79 6.01
N PRO A 102 30.20 1.70 5.50
CA PRO A 102 29.44 0.55 4.97
C PRO A 102 28.38 -0.03 5.93
N GLY A 103 28.62 0.05 7.25
CA GLY A 103 27.65 -0.37 8.27
C GLY A 103 26.33 0.42 8.28
N MET A 104 26.26 1.56 7.59
CA MET A 104 25.01 2.30 7.38
C MET A 104 24.06 1.62 6.38
N ALA A 105 24.50 0.58 5.66
CA ALA A 105 23.63 -0.23 4.79
C ALA A 105 22.51 -0.96 5.56
N LEU A 106 22.67 -1.13 6.87
CA LEU A 106 21.62 -1.66 7.76
C LEU A 106 20.46 -0.66 7.91
N ALA A 107 20.77 0.63 8.01
CA ALA A 107 19.76 1.67 8.06
C ALA A 107 18.98 1.74 6.73
N GLN A 108 19.66 1.60 5.59
CA GLN A 108 19.01 1.51 4.27
C GLN A 108 18.01 0.36 4.21
N ARG A 109 18.41 -0.83 4.67
CA ARG A 109 17.52 -1.97 4.65
C ARG A 109 16.34 -1.79 5.60
N PHE A 110 16.55 -1.28 6.82
CA PHE A 110 15.46 -1.00 7.74
C PHE A 110 14.41 -0.06 7.13
N LEU A 111 14.86 0.97 6.42
CA LEU A 111 13.99 1.88 5.68
C LEU A 111 13.26 1.15 4.54
N ALA A 112 13.95 0.34 3.74
CA ALA A 112 13.34 -0.42 2.65
C ALA A 112 12.33 -1.49 3.16
N ASP A 113 12.61 -2.16 4.27
CA ASP A 113 11.68 -3.09 4.94
C ASP A 113 10.42 -2.34 5.42
N THR A 114 10.58 -1.13 5.95
CA THR A 114 9.45 -0.26 6.35
C THR A 114 8.58 0.12 5.15
N VAL A 115 9.19 0.37 3.99
CA VAL A 115 8.46 0.60 2.73
C VAL A 115 7.68 -0.65 2.34
N CYS A 116 8.27 -1.84 2.41
CA CYS A 116 7.58 -3.10 2.15
C CYS A 116 6.37 -3.32 3.07
N ASP A 117 6.53 -3.13 4.39
CA ASP A 117 5.43 -3.28 5.35
C ASP A 117 4.31 -2.26 5.11
N THR A 118 4.68 -1.02 4.80
CA THR A 118 3.73 0.05 4.50
C THR A 118 2.99 -0.23 3.19
N ALA A 119 3.67 -0.75 2.17
CA ALA A 119 3.09 -1.22 0.93
C ALA A 119 2.00 -2.31 1.17
N VAL A 120 2.28 -3.30 2.03
CA VAL A 120 1.27 -4.31 2.41
C VAL A 120 0.05 -3.66 3.07
N SER A 121 0.30 -2.71 3.99
CA SER A 121 -0.77 -1.96 4.67
C SER A 121 -1.64 -1.18 3.69
N ILE A 122 -1.06 -0.55 2.66
CA ILE A 122 -1.82 0.14 1.60
C ILE A 122 -2.67 -0.87 0.82
N GLY A 123 -2.10 -2.00 0.40
CA GLY A 123 -2.86 -3.03 -0.33
C GLY A 123 -4.06 -3.57 0.45
N HIS A 124 -3.94 -3.74 1.77
CA HIS A 124 -5.07 -4.10 2.63
C HIS A 124 -6.10 -2.96 2.74
N ARG A 125 -5.66 -1.71 2.91
CA ARG A 125 -6.57 -0.55 2.92
C ARG A 125 -7.31 -0.36 1.59
N LEU A 126 -6.71 -0.74 0.46
CA LEU A 126 -7.34 -0.65 -0.85
C LEU A 126 -8.58 -1.57 -0.97
N VAL A 127 -8.50 -2.80 -0.46
CA VAL A 127 -9.66 -3.70 -0.35
C VAL A 127 -10.75 -3.06 0.51
N ASN A 128 -10.36 -2.44 1.63
CA ASN A 128 -11.31 -1.77 2.51
C ASN A 128 -11.96 -0.56 1.84
N LEU A 129 -11.22 0.22 1.04
CA LEU A 129 -11.80 1.32 0.26
C LEU A 129 -12.90 0.81 -0.67
N VAL A 130 -12.62 -0.23 -1.47
CA VAL A 130 -13.61 -0.82 -2.40
C VAL A 130 -14.87 -1.27 -1.65
N VAL A 131 -14.72 -1.96 -0.52
CA VAL A 131 -15.85 -2.44 0.27
C VAL A 131 -16.59 -1.31 0.97
N ARG A 132 -15.91 -0.24 1.38
CA ARG A 132 -16.54 0.94 1.96
C ARG A 132 -17.36 1.71 0.92
N VAL A 133 -16.84 1.87 -0.29
CA VAL A 133 -17.61 2.43 -1.42
C VAL A 133 -18.83 1.56 -1.71
N ALA A 134 -18.70 0.23 -1.73
CA ALA A 134 -19.86 -0.63 -1.94
C ALA A 134 -20.92 -0.52 -0.82
N ARG A 135 -20.49 -0.30 0.43
CA ARG A 135 -21.39 -0.18 1.59
C ARG A 135 -22.16 1.15 1.66
N THR A 136 -21.83 2.13 0.81
CA THR A 136 -22.61 3.38 0.74
C THR A 136 -24.01 3.13 0.17
N ASP A 137 -24.19 2.07 -0.62
CA ASP A 137 -25.51 1.59 -1.03
C ASP A 137 -26.14 0.74 0.11
N PRO A 138 -27.30 1.15 0.67
CA PRO A 138 -27.98 0.41 1.73
C PRO A 138 -28.30 -1.04 1.37
N MET A 139 -28.71 -1.33 0.13
CA MET A 139 -29.04 -2.68 -0.31
C MET A 139 -27.80 -3.57 -0.36
N VAL A 140 -26.70 -3.06 -0.90
CA VAL A 140 -25.42 -3.78 -0.94
C VAL A 140 -24.88 -3.99 0.47
N ARG A 141 -24.94 -2.97 1.31
CA ARG A 141 -24.54 -3.06 2.72
C ARG A 141 -25.31 -4.14 3.48
N ASP A 142 -26.63 -4.23 3.28
CA ASP A 142 -27.46 -5.23 3.95
C ASP A 142 -27.21 -6.64 3.38
N ALA A 143 -27.00 -6.77 2.06
CA ALA A 143 -26.63 -8.04 1.43
C ALA A 143 -25.27 -8.56 1.96
N LEU A 144 -24.27 -7.69 2.03
CA LEU A 144 -22.97 -8.01 2.64
C LEU A 144 -23.11 -8.42 4.11
N GLY A 145 -24.10 -7.85 4.79
CA GLY A 145 -24.37 -8.09 6.20
C GLY A 145 -24.59 -9.56 6.58
N GLY A 146 -25.10 -10.37 5.65
CA GLY A 146 -25.35 -11.80 5.83
C GLY A 146 -24.15 -12.71 5.60
N ILE A 147 -23.01 -12.17 5.13
CA ILE A 147 -21.88 -12.98 4.66
C ILE A 147 -20.79 -13.05 5.74
N ARG A 148 -20.31 -14.27 6.02
CA ARG A 148 -19.20 -14.48 6.94
C ARG A 148 -17.95 -13.74 6.43
N GLY A 149 -17.36 -12.90 7.28
CA GLY A 149 -16.18 -12.09 6.94
C GLY A 149 -16.50 -10.72 6.33
N LEU A 150 -17.70 -10.52 5.77
CA LEU A 150 -18.17 -9.23 5.25
C LEU A 150 -19.34 -8.66 6.07
N LYS A 151 -19.53 -9.20 7.28
CA LYS A 151 -20.64 -8.90 8.20
C LYS A 151 -20.91 -7.42 8.30
N LYS A 152 -22.17 -7.11 8.61
CA LYS A 152 -22.63 -5.75 8.87
C LYS A 152 -21.73 -5.19 9.96
N LEU A 153 -21.17 -4.02 9.69
CA LEU A 153 -20.38 -3.30 10.67
C LEU A 153 -21.25 -3.15 11.92
N GLY A 154 -20.77 -3.68 13.04
CA GLY A 154 -21.58 -3.87 14.25
C GLY A 154 -22.02 -2.54 14.87
N ALA A 155 -22.85 -2.60 15.91
CA ALA A 155 -23.27 -1.40 16.65
C ALA A 155 -22.11 -0.62 17.28
N THR A 156 -20.94 -1.25 17.42
CA THR A 156 -19.70 -0.65 17.94
C THR A 156 -18.84 -0.01 16.85
N TYR A 157 -19.22 -0.13 15.59
CA TYR A 157 -18.49 0.47 14.50
C TYR A 157 -18.63 1.99 14.50
N GLN A 158 -17.50 2.67 14.57
CA GLN A 158 -17.42 4.12 14.40
C GLN A 158 -16.51 4.40 13.20
N PRO A 159 -17.02 5.02 12.12
CA PRO A 159 -16.16 5.54 11.06
C PRO A 159 -15.00 6.35 11.65
N PHE A 160 -13.85 6.32 10.97
CA PHE A 160 -12.61 6.99 11.36
C PHE A 160 -11.86 6.44 12.59
N VAL A 161 -12.52 5.76 13.54
CA VAL A 161 -11.90 5.34 14.82
C VAL A 161 -12.24 3.91 15.26
N THR A 162 -12.59 3.03 14.31
CA THR A 162 -12.98 1.65 14.65
C THR A 162 -11.80 0.74 15.01
N ASN A 163 -11.89 0.09 16.18
CA ASN A 163 -11.02 -1.03 16.56
C ASN A 163 -11.65 -2.40 16.26
N ASP A 164 -12.79 -2.44 15.57
CA ASP A 164 -13.44 -3.69 15.19
C ASP A 164 -12.57 -4.43 14.16
N ALA A 165 -11.95 -5.53 14.57
CA ALA A 165 -11.14 -6.37 13.69
C ALA A 165 -11.94 -6.91 12.49
N GLY A 166 -13.25 -7.14 12.66
CA GLY A 166 -14.14 -7.58 11.58
C GLY A 166 -14.46 -6.50 10.56
N ALA A 167 -14.10 -5.25 10.83
CA ALA A 167 -14.25 -4.14 9.90
C ALA A 167 -13.10 -4.02 8.89
N TRP A 168 -11.99 -4.74 9.13
CA TRP A 168 -10.74 -4.67 8.38
C TRP A 168 -10.48 -5.94 7.59
N LEU A 169 -10.54 -5.82 6.27
CA LEU A 169 -10.27 -6.92 5.34
C LEU A 169 -8.82 -6.93 4.90
N SER A 170 -8.30 -8.12 4.59
CA SER A 170 -6.98 -8.29 3.99
C SER A 170 -7.09 -8.58 2.50
N LEU A 171 -6.07 -8.19 1.74
CA LEU A 171 -5.93 -8.54 0.33
C LEU A 171 -5.51 -10.02 0.22
N ARG A 172 -6.51 -10.89 0.02
CA ARG A 172 -6.35 -12.35 -0.07
C ARG A 172 -7.40 -12.92 -1.01
N GLU A 173 -7.12 -14.10 -1.55
CA GLU A 173 -7.98 -14.79 -2.51
C GLU A 173 -9.39 -15.03 -1.96
N ASP A 174 -9.52 -15.54 -0.73
CA ASP A 174 -10.80 -15.79 -0.06
C ASP A 174 -11.70 -14.55 -0.01
N THR A 175 -11.07 -13.40 0.28
CA THR A 175 -11.72 -12.10 0.36
C THR A 175 -12.18 -11.66 -1.02
N LEU A 176 -11.33 -11.72 -2.03
CA LEU A 176 -11.67 -11.29 -3.39
C LEU A 176 -12.71 -12.18 -4.05
N VAL A 177 -12.66 -13.50 -3.84
CA VAL A 177 -13.72 -14.43 -4.26
C VAL A 177 -15.06 -14.04 -3.63
N SER A 178 -15.06 -13.76 -2.32
CA SER A 178 -16.27 -13.33 -1.62
C SER A 178 -16.81 -11.99 -2.18
N LEU A 179 -15.95 -11.01 -2.44
CA LEU A 179 -16.35 -9.73 -3.03
C LEU A 179 -16.91 -9.90 -4.44
N ARG A 180 -16.23 -10.67 -5.30
CA ARG A 180 -16.66 -10.93 -6.68
C ARG A 180 -18.05 -11.56 -6.72
N SER A 181 -18.35 -12.50 -5.82
CA SER A 181 -19.65 -13.17 -5.77
C SER A 181 -20.80 -12.31 -5.23
N ASN A 182 -20.52 -11.24 -4.50
CA ASN A 182 -21.55 -10.54 -3.72
C ASN A 182 -21.67 -9.04 -4.01
N LEU A 183 -20.69 -8.44 -4.71
CA LEU A 183 -20.78 -7.05 -5.12
C LEU A 183 -21.49 -6.91 -6.47
N PRO A 184 -22.31 -5.85 -6.66
CA PRO A 184 -22.88 -5.51 -7.96
C PRO A 184 -21.84 -5.31 -9.05
N ALA A 185 -22.28 -5.43 -10.31
CA ALA A 185 -21.44 -5.30 -11.51
C ALA A 185 -20.61 -4.00 -11.54
N ILE A 186 -21.16 -2.90 -11.00
CA ILE A 186 -20.48 -1.60 -10.96
C ILE A 186 -19.16 -1.61 -10.18
N HIS A 187 -18.97 -2.54 -9.23
CA HIS A 187 -17.75 -2.66 -8.44
C HIS A 187 -16.78 -3.73 -8.96
N GLN A 188 -17.19 -4.55 -9.94
CA GLN A 188 -16.36 -5.65 -10.45
C GLN A 188 -15.04 -5.18 -11.05
N PRO A 189 -14.97 -4.05 -11.80
CA PRO A 189 -13.68 -3.52 -12.26
C PRO A 189 -12.69 -3.24 -11.13
N ALA A 190 -13.17 -2.72 -9.99
CA ALA A 190 -12.32 -2.48 -8.83
C ALA A 190 -11.84 -3.81 -8.19
N VAL A 191 -12.70 -4.83 -8.11
CA VAL A 191 -12.34 -6.16 -7.59
C VAL A 191 -11.31 -6.84 -8.50
N ASP A 192 -11.45 -6.73 -9.82
CA ASP A 192 -10.50 -7.31 -10.77
C ASP A 192 -9.12 -6.67 -10.69
N ARG A 193 -9.04 -5.37 -10.40
CA ARG A 193 -7.76 -4.68 -10.15
C ARG A 193 -7.11 -5.11 -8.84
N LEU A 194 -7.90 -5.35 -7.80
CA LEU A 194 -7.39 -5.94 -6.55
C LEU A 194 -6.81 -7.34 -6.81
N GLU A 195 -7.45 -8.13 -7.67
CA GLU A 195 -6.94 -9.46 -8.06
C GLU A 195 -5.66 -9.35 -8.90
N GLN A 196 -5.58 -8.39 -9.82
CA GLN A 196 -4.35 -8.09 -10.57
C GLN A 196 -3.20 -7.70 -9.62
N LEU A 197 -3.47 -6.83 -8.64
CA LEU A 197 -2.49 -6.48 -7.61
C LEU A 197 -2.06 -7.72 -6.82
N ARG A 198 -3.02 -8.52 -6.32
CA ARG A 198 -2.75 -9.71 -5.50
C ARG A 198 -1.90 -10.75 -6.25
N THR A 199 -2.13 -10.91 -7.55
CA THR A 199 -1.44 -11.89 -8.39
C THR A 199 -0.15 -11.34 -9.03
N SER A 200 0.16 -10.06 -8.83
CA SER A 200 1.40 -9.47 -9.30
C SER A 200 2.63 -10.09 -8.64
N ALA A 201 3.74 -10.14 -9.38
CA ALA A 201 5.02 -10.60 -8.86
C ALA A 201 5.53 -9.67 -7.76
N GLU A 202 5.26 -8.37 -7.88
CA GLU A 202 5.63 -7.33 -6.93
C GLU A 202 4.93 -7.52 -5.59
N TRP A 203 3.61 -7.74 -5.58
CA TRP A 203 2.86 -8.01 -4.35
C TRP A 203 3.35 -9.29 -3.68
N SER A 204 3.55 -10.36 -4.46
CA SER A 204 4.07 -11.63 -3.96
C SER A 204 5.45 -11.46 -3.30
N ALA A 205 6.35 -10.72 -3.95
CA ALA A 205 7.68 -10.45 -3.42
C ALA A 205 7.66 -9.64 -2.11
N VAL A 206 6.76 -8.66 -1.97
CA VAL A 206 6.61 -7.91 -0.72
C VAL A 206 6.07 -8.81 0.40
N MET A 207 5.09 -9.66 0.09
CA MET A 207 4.55 -10.63 1.05
C MET A 207 5.61 -11.63 1.51
N ASP A 208 6.49 -12.08 0.59
CA ASP A 208 7.63 -12.93 0.92
C ASP A 208 8.62 -12.23 1.86
N ILE A 209 8.99 -10.97 1.58
CA ILE A 209 9.86 -10.18 2.47
C ILE A 209 9.22 -10.01 3.85
N ARG A 210 7.92 -9.69 3.92
CA ARG A 210 7.20 -9.55 5.18
C ARG A 210 7.16 -10.87 5.95
N GLY A 211 6.87 -11.99 5.28
CA GLY A 211 6.86 -13.32 5.87
C GLY A 211 8.24 -13.72 6.39
N GLU A 212 9.29 -13.46 5.59
CA GLU A 212 10.67 -13.63 6.01
C GLU A 212 10.98 -12.80 7.26
N ASN A 213 10.62 -11.51 7.29
CA ASN A 213 10.91 -10.60 8.40
C ASN A 213 10.16 -10.97 9.69
N ALA A 214 8.93 -11.48 9.60
CA ALA A 214 8.15 -11.94 10.76
C ALA A 214 8.81 -13.10 11.52
N HIS A 215 9.59 -13.94 10.82
CA HIS A 215 10.28 -15.09 11.39
C HIS A 215 11.76 -14.83 11.70
N ARG A 216 12.24 -13.59 11.57
CA ARG A 216 13.67 -13.24 11.71
C ARG A 216 13.97 -12.49 13.01
N TRP A 217 14.98 -12.97 13.73
CA TRP A 217 15.79 -12.11 14.61
C TRP A 217 16.54 -11.12 13.72
N ARG A 218 16.52 -9.81 13.97
CA ARG A 218 17.17 -8.77 13.13
C ARG A 218 18.61 -9.18 12.79
N LYS A 219 18.82 -9.68 11.57
CA LYS A 219 19.97 -10.52 11.17
C LYS A 219 21.27 -9.73 10.94
N GLU A 220 21.37 -8.49 11.36
CA GLU A 220 22.23 -7.54 10.66
C GLU A 220 23.56 -7.22 11.34
N HIS A 221 23.89 -7.87 12.46
CA HIS A 221 25.28 -7.84 12.87
C HIS A 221 26.09 -8.67 11.86
N GLU A 222 27.24 -8.17 11.43
CA GLU A 222 28.26 -8.90 10.65
C GLU A 222 28.69 -10.24 11.30
N ALA A 223 28.29 -10.46 12.55
CA ALA A 223 28.54 -11.66 13.35
C ALA A 223 27.27 -12.49 13.64
N VAL A 224 26.08 -12.08 13.16
CA VAL A 224 24.83 -12.82 13.39
C VAL A 224 24.79 -14.04 12.47
N ARG A 225 24.66 -15.20 13.12
CA ARG A 225 24.41 -16.51 12.51
C ARG A 225 22.99 -16.92 12.84
N GLY A 226 22.21 -17.35 11.83
CA GLY A 226 20.80 -17.71 12.02
C GLY A 226 20.30 -18.82 11.09
N VAL A 227 18.99 -19.10 11.18
CA VAL A 227 18.26 -20.09 10.37
C VAL A 227 17.21 -19.37 9.51
N ASP A 228 16.98 -19.85 8.30
CA ASP A 228 15.94 -19.49 7.31
C ASP A 228 15.60 -20.74 6.48
N ALA A 229 14.74 -20.58 5.47
CA ALA A 229 14.30 -21.66 4.58
C ALA A 229 15.45 -22.36 3.81
N GLN A 230 16.66 -21.79 3.79
CA GLN A 230 17.81 -22.29 3.03
C GLN A 230 19.02 -22.63 3.93
N SER A 231 18.85 -22.61 5.25
CA SER A 231 19.91 -22.88 6.23
C SER A 231 19.47 -23.90 7.27
N GLY A 232 20.42 -24.41 8.05
CA GLY A 232 20.20 -25.53 8.96
C GLY A 232 20.95 -26.80 8.54
N PHE A 233 20.54 -27.94 9.10
CA PHE A 233 21.20 -29.24 8.87
C PHE A 233 20.54 -30.05 7.76
N ALA A 234 19.33 -29.67 7.32
CA ALA A 234 18.54 -30.47 6.40
C ALA A 234 18.01 -29.60 5.25
N GLU A 235 18.07 -30.13 4.04
CA GLU A 235 17.44 -29.54 2.85
C GLU A 235 16.59 -30.60 2.15
N ASN A 236 15.50 -30.17 1.50
CA ASN A 236 14.75 -31.07 0.63
C ASN A 236 15.59 -31.42 -0.61
N THR A 237 15.58 -32.68 -1.00
CA THR A 237 15.97 -33.09 -2.36
C THR A 237 14.73 -33.03 -3.24
N TYR A 238 14.92 -32.67 -4.52
CA TYR A 238 13.84 -32.52 -5.47
C TYR A 238 14.00 -33.52 -6.62
N ASP A 239 12.90 -34.04 -7.14
CA ASP A 239 12.89 -34.83 -8.38
C ASP A 239 13.11 -33.94 -9.62
N TYR A 240 13.13 -34.55 -10.81
CA TYR A 240 13.32 -33.81 -12.07
C TYR A 240 12.16 -32.85 -12.38
N ALA A 241 11.00 -33.02 -11.74
CA ALA A 241 9.83 -32.17 -11.86
C ALA A 241 9.78 -31.06 -10.80
N GLY A 242 10.79 -30.99 -9.91
CA GLY A 242 10.88 -29.99 -8.86
C GLY A 242 10.05 -30.31 -7.61
N ASN A 243 9.56 -31.54 -7.45
CA ASN A 243 8.82 -31.94 -6.24
C ASN A 243 9.78 -32.47 -5.17
N PRO A 244 9.57 -32.14 -3.88
CA PRO A 244 10.34 -32.73 -2.80
C PRO A 244 10.22 -34.26 -2.81
N ASN A 245 11.34 -34.97 -2.92
CA ASN A 245 11.38 -36.44 -2.97
C ASN A 245 12.26 -37.07 -1.89
N GLY A 246 12.80 -36.26 -0.99
CA GLY A 246 13.66 -36.71 0.11
C GLY A 246 14.21 -35.54 0.90
N ILE A 247 15.01 -35.86 1.92
CA ILE A 247 15.70 -34.89 2.76
C ILE A 247 17.16 -35.28 2.81
N ARG A 248 18.05 -34.35 2.46
CA ARG A 248 19.48 -34.49 2.67
C ARG A 248 19.83 -33.84 4.00
N VAL A 249 20.45 -34.61 4.90
CA VAL A 249 20.96 -34.12 6.18
C VAL A 249 22.48 -34.03 6.14
N SER A 250 23.03 -32.88 6.50
CA SER A 250 24.46 -32.60 6.61
C SER A 250 24.93 -32.70 8.07
N ALA A 251 26.17 -33.14 8.28
CA ALA A 251 26.81 -33.13 9.60
C ALA A 251 27.16 -31.71 10.09
N ILE A 252 27.25 -30.74 9.17
CA ILE A 252 27.56 -29.35 9.46
C ILE A 252 26.37 -28.50 9.04
N ALA A 253 25.81 -27.74 9.98
CA ALA A 253 24.76 -26.78 9.67
C ALA A 253 25.28 -25.76 8.66
N ARG A 254 24.55 -25.62 7.55
CA ARG A 254 24.75 -24.49 6.65
C ARG A 254 24.35 -23.22 7.41
N ARG A 255 25.34 -22.36 7.68
CA ARG A 255 25.14 -21.09 8.37
C ARG A 255 24.76 -20.03 7.36
N HIS A 256 23.75 -19.25 7.69
CA HIS A 256 23.48 -17.98 7.03
C HIS A 256 24.33 -16.88 7.68
N VAL A 257 24.99 -16.04 6.87
CA VAL A 257 25.77 -14.87 7.30
C VAL A 257 25.29 -13.65 6.51
N ALA A 258 25.01 -12.55 7.20
CA ALA A 258 24.21 -11.41 6.74
C ALA A 258 24.85 -10.46 5.70
N SER A 259 25.75 -10.97 4.85
CA SER A 259 26.42 -10.21 3.78
C SER A 259 25.83 -10.49 2.39
N ASP A 260 24.56 -10.88 2.34
CA ASP A 260 23.95 -11.72 1.31
C ASP A 260 23.14 -10.99 0.23
N GLY A 261 23.33 -9.69 0.05
CA GLY A 261 22.60 -8.91 -0.97
C GLY A 261 21.14 -8.63 -0.62
N LEU A 262 20.70 -8.89 0.61
CA LEU A 262 19.34 -8.60 1.07
C LEU A 262 18.99 -7.11 0.99
N THR A 263 19.92 -6.20 1.31
CA THR A 263 19.67 -4.75 1.17
C THR A 263 19.30 -4.40 -0.27
N ALA A 264 20.06 -4.88 -1.25
CA ALA A 264 19.78 -4.64 -2.66
C ALA A 264 18.43 -5.27 -3.08
N ARG A 265 18.18 -6.52 -2.69
CA ARG A 265 16.93 -7.23 -3.00
C ARG A 265 15.71 -6.53 -2.40
N THR A 266 15.74 -6.20 -1.11
CA THR A 266 14.64 -5.51 -0.43
C THR A 266 14.41 -4.13 -1.02
N THR A 267 15.46 -3.37 -1.29
CA THR A 267 15.37 -2.05 -1.93
C THR A 267 14.71 -2.13 -3.30
N ASP A 268 15.09 -3.11 -4.13
CA ASP A 268 14.51 -3.29 -5.45
C ASP A 268 13.04 -3.75 -5.40
N VAL A 269 12.69 -4.66 -4.48
CA VAL A 269 11.29 -5.05 -4.25
C VAL A 269 10.45 -3.88 -3.75
N ALA A 270 10.95 -3.11 -2.78
CA ALA A 270 10.30 -1.92 -2.25
C ALA A 270 10.01 -0.89 -3.36
N ARG A 271 11.01 -0.61 -4.21
CA ARG A 271 10.87 0.31 -5.35
C ARG A 271 9.78 -0.15 -6.33
N ARG A 272 9.80 -1.42 -6.76
CA ARG A 272 8.80 -1.96 -7.69
C ARG A 272 7.39 -1.96 -7.09
N ALA A 273 7.28 -2.30 -5.81
CA ALA A 273 6.01 -2.37 -5.10
C ALA A 273 5.28 -1.03 -5.04
N ILE A 274 6.00 0.07 -4.77
CA ILE A 274 5.42 1.42 -4.74
C ILE A 274 4.69 1.73 -6.05
N ALA A 275 5.32 1.46 -7.20
CA ALA A 275 4.74 1.77 -8.51
C ALA A 275 3.46 0.97 -8.80
N VAL A 276 3.47 -0.34 -8.51
CA VAL A 276 2.28 -1.19 -8.72
C VAL A 276 1.14 -0.82 -7.77
N ILE A 277 1.46 -0.49 -6.51
CA ILE A 277 0.45 -0.04 -5.54
C ILE A 277 -0.12 1.33 -5.92
N ALA A 278 0.72 2.26 -6.36
CA ALA A 278 0.28 3.57 -6.86
C ALA A 278 -0.71 3.38 -8.02
N THR A 279 -0.36 2.52 -8.97
CA THR A 279 -1.23 2.22 -10.13
C THR A 279 -2.58 1.64 -9.69
N ALA A 280 -2.57 0.68 -8.76
CA ALA A 280 -3.80 0.08 -8.24
C ALA A 280 -4.66 1.10 -7.49
N LEU A 281 -4.05 1.96 -6.66
CA LEU A 281 -4.73 3.00 -5.91
C LEU A 281 -5.37 4.04 -6.84
N ASP A 282 -4.61 4.57 -7.79
CA ASP A 282 -5.08 5.56 -8.77
C ASP A 282 -6.26 5.02 -9.56
N ALA A 283 -6.13 3.80 -10.07
CA ALA A 283 -7.17 3.16 -10.83
C ALA A 283 -8.44 2.99 -9.98
N THR A 284 -8.34 2.48 -8.74
CA THR A 284 -9.50 2.33 -7.85
C THR A 284 -10.20 3.65 -7.55
N VAL A 285 -9.45 4.74 -7.31
CA VAL A 285 -10.03 6.07 -7.11
C VAL A 285 -10.68 6.59 -8.39
N ALA A 286 -10.01 6.45 -9.54
CA ALA A 286 -10.56 6.86 -10.84
C ALA A 286 -11.86 6.13 -11.19
N ASP A 287 -11.95 4.83 -10.91
CA ASP A 287 -13.19 4.05 -11.11
C ASP A 287 -14.30 4.47 -10.14
N THR A 288 -13.95 4.78 -8.89
CA THR A 288 -14.91 5.34 -7.94
C THR A 288 -15.46 6.68 -8.43
N LEU A 289 -14.60 7.57 -8.94
CA LEU A 289 -14.98 8.87 -9.51
C LEU A 289 -15.86 8.72 -10.76
N GLN A 290 -15.47 7.83 -11.68
CA GLN A 290 -16.21 7.56 -12.91
C GLN A 290 -17.64 7.08 -12.61
N ASN A 291 -17.80 6.27 -11.56
CA ASN A 291 -19.08 5.72 -11.14
C ASN A 291 -19.82 6.58 -10.11
N LEU A 292 -19.22 7.66 -9.60
CA LEU A 292 -19.76 8.43 -8.46
C LEU A 292 -21.18 8.95 -8.71
N ALA A 293 -21.46 9.42 -9.92
CA ALA A 293 -22.82 9.87 -10.27
C ALA A 293 -23.84 8.73 -10.14
N THR A 294 -23.51 7.53 -10.59
CA THR A 294 -24.38 6.36 -10.44
C THR A 294 -24.50 5.93 -8.98
N LEU A 295 -23.38 5.84 -8.27
CA LEU A 295 -23.31 5.44 -6.84
C LEU A 295 -24.07 6.39 -5.91
N THR A 296 -24.24 7.65 -6.32
CA THR A 296 -24.94 8.69 -5.54
C THR A 296 -26.32 9.03 -6.08
N GLY A 297 -26.85 8.24 -7.03
CA GLY A 297 -28.18 8.50 -7.62
C GLY A 297 -28.27 9.84 -8.36
N GLY A 298 -27.16 10.32 -8.91
CA GLY A 298 -27.03 11.59 -9.63
C GLY A 298 -26.87 12.82 -8.74
N ARG A 299 -26.74 12.65 -7.42
CA ARG A 299 -26.60 13.75 -6.46
C ARG A 299 -25.22 14.41 -6.53
N MET A 300 -24.20 13.67 -6.97
CA MET A 300 -22.84 14.19 -6.97
C MET A 300 -22.05 13.75 -8.20
N SER A 301 -21.18 14.63 -8.68
CA SER A 301 -20.07 14.28 -9.54
C SER A 301 -18.81 15.00 -9.08
N LEU A 302 -17.68 14.32 -9.23
CA LEU A 302 -16.35 14.85 -8.92
C LEU A 302 -15.45 14.50 -10.09
N GLN A 303 -14.82 15.51 -10.66
CA GLN A 303 -13.82 15.35 -11.71
C GLN A 303 -12.48 15.80 -11.15
N ILE A 304 -11.45 14.98 -11.31
CA ILE A 304 -10.08 15.32 -10.91
C ILE A 304 -9.23 15.17 -12.16
N ASP A 305 -8.52 16.23 -12.53
CA ASP A 305 -7.62 16.19 -13.70
C ASP A 305 -6.28 15.52 -13.38
N ASP A 306 -5.46 15.32 -14.42
CA ASP A 306 -4.15 14.67 -14.28
C ASP A 306 -3.18 15.44 -13.36
N GLN A 307 -3.44 16.73 -13.13
CA GLN A 307 -2.68 17.62 -12.24
C GLN A 307 -3.22 17.62 -10.79
N GLY A 308 -4.19 16.77 -10.48
CA GLY A 308 -4.79 16.70 -9.15
C GLY A 308 -5.71 17.88 -8.83
N ARG A 309 -6.28 18.54 -9.83
CA ARG A 309 -7.25 19.63 -9.61
C ARG A 309 -8.66 19.11 -9.69
N GLY A 310 -9.43 19.34 -8.63
CA GLY A 310 -10.81 18.87 -8.52
C GLY A 310 -11.84 19.90 -8.99
N ARG A 311 -12.94 19.39 -9.54
CA ARG A 311 -14.20 20.10 -9.73
C ARG A 311 -15.33 19.23 -9.23
N MET A 312 -15.97 19.67 -8.15
CA MET A 312 -17.13 19.01 -7.56
C MET A 312 -18.43 19.69 -8.02
N THR A 313 -19.44 18.89 -8.33
CA THR A 313 -20.82 19.34 -8.54
C THR A 313 -21.73 18.54 -7.61
N GLN A 314 -22.46 19.23 -6.74
CA GLN A 314 -23.45 18.62 -5.84
C GLN A 314 -24.84 19.17 -6.17
N ARG A 315 -25.83 18.29 -6.30
CA ARG A 315 -27.23 18.64 -6.51
C ARG A 315 -27.98 18.49 -5.20
N LEU A 316 -28.58 19.58 -4.74
CA LEU A 316 -29.58 19.55 -3.68
C LEU A 316 -30.89 19.08 -4.33
N MET A 317 -31.25 17.82 -4.12
CA MET A 317 -32.60 17.32 -4.42
C MET A 317 -33.36 17.14 -3.11
#